data_AF-A0A6M0G0X7-F1
#
_entry.id   AF-A0A6M0G0X7-F1
#
_cell.length_a   1.000
_cell.length_b   1.000
_cell.length_c   1.000
_cell.angle_alpha   90.00
_cell.angle_beta   90.00
_cell.angle_gamma   90.00
#
_symmetry.space_group_name_H-M   'P 1'
#
loop_
_entity.id
_entity.type
_entity.pdbx_description
1 polymer ?
#
loop_
_entity_poly.entity_id
_entity_poly.type
_entity_poly.pdbx_seq_one_letter_code
_entity_poly.pdbx_strand_id
1 'polypeptide(L)' 'MLQLELLVLDQTRPDIGLRVAKVIVPGMRHMWKRLGAGRLYDVPVQMGWLPESLTEEQLNPFPMWM' A
#
# COMPACT_ATOMS: atom_id res chain seq x y z
N MET A 1 9.78 15.11 -3.46
CA MET A 1 8.79 14.92 -2.38
C MET A 1 7.81 13.86 -2.84
N LEU A 2 7.52 12.83 -2.05
CA LEU A 2 6.51 11.82 -2.40
C LEU A 2 5.14 12.53 -2.48
N GLN A 3 4.50 12.53 -3.64
CA GLN A 3 3.16 13.10 -3.84
C GLN A 3 2.11 12.12 -3.31
N LEU A 4 2.03 11.98 -1.99
CA LEU A 4 1.04 11.15 -1.31
C LEU A 4 0.11 12.02 -0.49
N GLU A 5 -1.20 11.87 -0.72
CA GLU A 5 -2.23 12.55 0.05
C GLU A 5 -2.68 11.66 1.21
N LEU A 6 -2.85 12.27 2.40
CA LEU A 6 -3.35 11.58 3.59
C LEU A 6 -4.80 11.98 3.82
N LEU A 7 -5.69 11.00 3.72
CA LEU A 7 -7.12 11.15 3.97
C LEU A 7 -7.49 10.42 5.26
N VAL A 8 -8.34 11.03 6.09
CA VAL A 8 -8.80 10.44 7.36
C VAL A 8 -10.31 10.43 7.39
N LEU A 9 -10.88 9.25 7.63
CA LEU A 9 -12.30 9.08 7.94
C LEU A 9 -12.45 8.79 9.44
N ASP A 10 -13.11 9.69 10.16
CA ASP A 10 -13.55 9.43 11.53
C ASP A 10 -14.72 8.43 11.50
N GLN A 11 -14.54 7.31 12.20
CA GLN A 11 -15.53 6.25 12.35
C GLN A 11 -16.01 6.14 13.81
N THR A 12 -15.78 7.16 14.63
CA THR A 12 -16.23 7.22 16.02
C THR A 12 -17.74 7.07 16.09
N ARG A 13 -18.19 6.09 16.88
CA ARG A 13 -19.59 5.84 17.16
C ARG A 13 -19.97 6.47 18.52
N PRO A 14 -20.96 7.37 18.58
CA PRO A 14 -21.31 8.08 19.83
C PRO A 14 -21.70 7.15 20.99
N ASP A 15 -22.31 6.00 20.68
CA ASP A 15 -22.79 5.00 21.64
C ASP A 15 -21.67 4.10 22.21
N ILE A 16 -20.51 4.03 21.55
CA ILE A 16 -19.37 3.20 21.97
C ILE A 16 -18.33 4.02 22.75
N GLY A 17 -18.15 5.29 22.41
CA GLY A 17 -17.19 6.19 23.05
C GLY A 17 -15.72 5.95 22.68
N LEU A 18 -15.37 4.81 22.07
CA LEU A 18 -14.04 4.55 21.51
C LEU A 18 -13.84 5.33 20.20
N ARG A 19 -12.76 6.11 20.12
CA ARG A 19 -12.34 6.81 18.91
C ARG A 19 -11.78 5.81 17.89
N VAL A 20 -12.32 5.82 16.67
CA VAL A 20 -11.89 4.92 15.57
C VAL A 20 -11.70 5.75 14.31
N ALA A 21 -10.62 5.52 13.57
CA ALA A 21 -10.38 6.20 12.30
C ALA A 21 -9.88 5.23 11.23
N LYS A 22 -10.23 5.50 9.97
CA LYS A 22 -9.65 4.87 8.80
C LYS A 22 -8.77 5.87 8.07
N VAL A 23 -7.47 5.62 8.09
CA VAL A 23 -6.50 6.41 7.32
C VAL A 23 -6.32 5.78 5.94
N ILE A 24 -6.37 6.60 4.91
CA ILE A 24 -6.25 6.19 3.52
C ILE A 24 -5.17 7.05 2.87
N VAL A 25 -4.19 6.40 2.25
CA VAL A 25 -3.14 7.07 1.48
C VAL A 25 -3.15 6.47 0.07
N PRO A 26 -3.81 7.12 -0.91
CA PRO A 26 -3.84 6.64 -2.28
C PRO A 26 -2.41 6.40 -2.82
N GLY A 27 -2.22 5.25 -3.46
CA GLY A 27 -0.92 4.81 -3.99
C GLY A 27 -0.07 3.96 -3.03
N MET A 28 -0.32 3.98 -1.72
CA MET A 28 0.31 3.00 -0.80
C MET A 28 -0.14 1.57 -1.10
N ARG A 29 0.72 0.59 -0.80
CA ARG A 29 0.50 -0.81 -1.17
C ARG A 29 0.08 -1.62 0.05
N HIS A 30 -0.99 -2.39 -0.12
CA HIS A 30 -1.37 -3.42 0.84
C HIS A 30 -0.52 -4.67 0.61
N MET A 31 -0.33 -5.49 1.64
CA MET A 31 0.37 -6.78 1.54
C MET A 31 -0.43 -7.88 0.79
N TRP A 32 -1.66 -7.59 0.36
CA TRP A 32 -2.44 -8.54 -0.44
C TRP A 32 -2.09 -8.40 -1.91
N LYS A 33 -2.35 -9.46 -2.69
CA LYS A 33 -2.01 -9.54 -4.11
C LYS A 33 -2.83 -8.52 -4.95
N ARG A 34 -2.30 -7.29 -5.03
CA ARG A 34 -2.80 -6.17 -5.84
C ARG A 34 -1.64 -5.63 -6.67
N LEU A 35 -1.54 -6.10 -7.92
CA LEU A 35 -0.31 -6.04 -8.72
C LEU A 35 -0.28 -4.91 -9.74
N GLY A 36 -1.23 -3.97 -9.72
CA GLY A 36 -1.23 -2.83 -10.66
C GLY A 36 0.01 -1.95 -10.51
N ALA A 37 0.33 -1.16 -11.54
CA ALA A 37 1.52 -0.30 -11.57
C ALA A 37 1.68 0.66 -10.36
N GLY A 38 2.89 1.21 -10.20
CA GLY A 38 3.24 2.21 -9.19
C GLY A 38 4.21 1.69 -8.13
N ARG A 39 4.03 2.14 -6.87
CA ARG A 39 5.00 1.92 -5.77
C ARG A 39 5.47 0.48 -5.55
N LEU A 40 4.67 -0.53 -5.91
CA LEU A 40 5.07 -1.95 -5.81
C LEU A 40 6.33 -2.25 -6.64
N TYR A 41 6.47 -1.58 -7.78
CA TYR A 41 7.54 -1.76 -8.76
C TYR A 41 8.61 -0.66 -8.65
N ASP A 42 8.18 0.59 -8.46
CA ASP A 42 9.08 1.75 -8.52
C ASP A 42 9.98 1.90 -7.28
N VAL A 43 9.43 1.62 -6.09
CA VAL A 43 10.12 1.89 -4.82
C VAL A 43 11.37 1.03 -4.62
N PRO A 44 11.36 -0.30 -4.90
CA PRO A 44 12.58 -1.12 -4.79
C PRO A 44 13.75 -0.59 -5.64
N VAL A 45 13.47 -0.06 -6.83
CA VAL A 45 14.49 0.54 -7.71
C VAL A 45 15.00 1.86 -7.15
N GLN A 46 14.09 2.76 -6.75
CA GLN A 46 14.45 4.07 -6.17
C GLN A 46 15.30 3.94 -4.89
N MET A 47 15.08 2.87 -4.13
CA MET A 47 15.82 2.56 -2.90
C MET A 47 17.13 1.79 -3.16
N GLY A 48 17.44 1.44 -4.42
CA GLY A 48 18.63 0.67 -4.79
C GLY A 48 18.59 -0.80 -4.37
N TRP A 49 17.42 -1.36 -4.05
CA TRP A 49 17.27 -2.78 -3.72
C TRP A 49 17.29 -3.66 -4.96
N LEU A 50 16.79 -3.14 -6.07
CA LEU A 50 16.81 -3.79 -7.38
C LEU A 50 17.44 -2.85 -8.41
N PRO A 51 18.21 -3.38 -9.38
CA PRO A 51 18.76 -2.58 -10.46
C PRO A 51 17.69 -2.13 -11.47
N GLU A 52 16.59 -2.88 -11.60
CA GLU A 52 15.47 -2.61 -12.49
C GLU A 52 14.16 -3.12 -11.90
N SER A 53 13.02 -2.66 -12.45
CA SER A 53 11.70 -3.10 -12.02
C SER A 53 11.44 -4.54 -12.46
N LEU A 54 10.82 -5.33 -11.60
CA LEU A 54 10.28 -6.64 -11.97
C LEU A 54 9.04 -6.49 -12.86
N THR A 55 8.75 -7.53 -13.66
CA THR A 55 7.45 -7.73 -14.31
C THR A 55 6.44 -8.34 -13.32
N GLU A 56 5.15 -8.33 -13.67
CA GLU A 56 4.11 -8.91 -12.82
C GLU A 56 4.32 -10.41 -12.57
N GLU A 57 4.81 -11.14 -13.59
CA GLU A 57 5.08 -12.58 -13.55
C GLU A 57 6.28 -12.95 -12.66
N GLN A 58 7.18 -12.00 -12.44
CA GLN A 58 8.36 -12.18 -11.59
C GLN A 58 8.07 -11.92 -10.11
N LEU A 59 6.90 -11.35 -9.78
CA LEU A 59 6.48 -11.15 -8.40
C LEU A 59 6.18 -12.48 -7.71
N ASN A 60 6.22 -12.48 -6.38
CA ASN A 60 5.92 -13.67 -5.58
C ASN A 60 4.56 -14.28 -6.03
N PRO A 61 4.54 -15.53 -6.54
CA PRO A 61 3.31 -16.13 -7.02
C PRO A 61 2.35 -16.45 -5.86
N PHE A 62 2.87 -16.62 -4.65
CA PHE A 62 2.12 -16.95 -3.44
C PHE A 62 1.65 -15.67 -2.72
N PRO A 63 0.33 -15.50 -2.48
CA PRO A 63 -0.20 -14.47 -1.61
C PRO A 63 0.12 -14.79 -0.14
N MET A 64 0.19 -13.75 0.70
CA MET A 64 0.60 -13.80 2.11
C MET A 64 -0.15 -14.76 3.05
N TRP A 65 -1.23 -15.41 2.61
CA TRP A 65 -2.03 -16.34 3.43
C TRP A 65 -2.21 -17.72 2.80
N MET A 66 -1.37 -18.06 1.82
CA MET A 66 -1.21 -19.44 1.33
C MET A 66 0.09 -20.04 1.82
#